data_AF-A0AB37KTJ2-F1
#
_entry.id   AF-A0AB37KTJ2-F1
#
_cell.length_a   1.000
_cell.length_b   1.000
_cell.length_c   1.000
_cell.angle_alpha   90.00
_cell.angle_beta   90.00
_cell.angle_gamma   90.00
#
_symmetry.space_group_name_H-M   'P 1'
#
loop_
_entity.id
_entity.type
_entity.pdbx_description
1 polymer ?
#
loop_
_entity_poly.entity_id
_entity_poly.type
_entity_poly.pdbx_seq_one_letter_code
_entity_poly.pdbx_strand_id
1 'polypeptide(L)'
;MLNLKANDQKPPKNKPTIETDLSEAAEKSDPPYSQEYFDLMDMIDNTDKQIEYYKMVYTAEIDGLPKRRHSLKTHFIYNVIFLILLLGYDYFHLTVIVMGGGMILRTITGLIALGVLILATIYMIGHTIRAYILYQINMLPDFMTDYLQKYNIHTMVEEEAYCRNVLRQMLAYETTLAHIKKAAPKTTTEINAAMSEISAMNFDIKDFHYNAGRTIK
;
A
#
# COMPACT_ATOMS: atom_id res chain seq x y z
N MET A 1 -58.72 -25.85 -90.13
CA MET A 1 -58.23 -24.91 -91.16
C MET A 1 -58.87 -23.56 -90.91
N LEU A 2 -58.08 -22.55 -90.53
CA LEU A 2 -58.35 -21.12 -90.73
C LEU A 2 -57.06 -20.37 -90.36
N ASN A 3 -56.54 -19.66 -91.36
CA ASN A 3 -55.39 -18.77 -91.29
C ASN A 3 -55.95 -17.35 -91.26
N LEU A 4 -55.45 -16.45 -90.40
CA LEU A 4 -55.57 -15.00 -90.62
C LEU A 4 -54.50 -14.24 -89.81
N LYS A 5 -53.79 -13.41 -90.57
CA LYS A 5 -52.62 -12.58 -90.29
C LYS A 5 -52.82 -11.55 -89.17
N ALA A 6 -51.71 -11.15 -88.56
CA ALA A 6 -51.40 -9.73 -88.42
C ALA A 6 -49.89 -9.50 -88.59
N ASN A 7 -49.57 -8.49 -89.40
CA ASN A 7 -48.27 -8.15 -89.95
C ASN A 7 -47.47 -7.21 -89.02
N ASP A 8 -46.15 -7.27 -89.16
CA ASP A 8 -45.16 -6.18 -89.17
C ASP A 8 -45.12 -5.11 -88.06
N GLN A 9 -44.04 -5.14 -87.26
CA GLN A 9 -42.99 -4.09 -87.32
C GLN A 9 -41.71 -4.48 -86.55
N LYS A 10 -40.55 -4.30 -87.20
CA LYS A 10 -39.17 -4.57 -86.71
C LYS A 10 -38.79 -3.73 -85.48
N PRO A 11 -37.96 -4.26 -84.56
CA PRO A 11 -37.16 -3.42 -83.66
C PRO A 11 -35.78 -3.09 -84.30
N PRO A 12 -35.26 -1.85 -84.22
CA PRO A 12 -33.86 -1.61 -84.53
C PRO A 12 -32.98 -2.00 -83.33
N LYS A 13 -31.87 -2.65 -83.65
CA LYS A 13 -30.75 -3.01 -82.77
C LYS A 13 -30.08 -1.73 -82.23
N ASN A 14 -29.83 -1.70 -80.92
CA ASN A 14 -28.50 -1.41 -80.37
C ASN A 14 -28.49 -1.72 -78.87
N LYS A 15 -27.77 -2.80 -78.50
CA LYS A 15 -27.22 -2.97 -77.14
C LYS A 15 -26.05 -1.99 -77.00
N PRO A 16 -25.92 -1.35 -75.85
CA PRO A 16 -24.72 -1.60 -75.06
C PRO A 16 -25.09 -2.28 -73.74
N THR A 17 -24.29 -3.29 -73.43
CA THR A 17 -24.15 -3.94 -72.13
C THR A 17 -24.08 -2.91 -70.99
N ILE A 18 -24.95 -3.03 -70.01
CA ILE A 18 -24.66 -2.58 -68.65
C ILE A 18 -24.84 -3.84 -67.80
N GLU A 19 -23.72 -4.51 -67.57
CA GLU A 19 -23.57 -5.42 -66.44
C GLU A 19 -23.87 -4.58 -65.20
N THR A 20 -24.93 -4.96 -64.49
CA THR A 20 -25.16 -4.55 -63.11
C THR A 20 -24.06 -5.16 -62.25
N ASP A 21 -22.88 -4.54 -62.27
CA ASP A 21 -22.03 -4.50 -61.09
C ASP A 21 -22.51 -3.33 -60.24
N LEU A 22 -23.62 -3.54 -59.53
CA LEU A 22 -23.67 -3.00 -58.17
C LEU A 22 -22.65 -3.81 -57.37
N SER A 23 -21.37 -3.51 -57.61
CA SER A 23 -20.35 -3.84 -56.65
C SER A 23 -20.69 -3.01 -55.43
N GLU A 24 -21.21 -3.72 -54.44
CA GLU A 24 -21.19 -3.37 -53.03
C GLU A 24 -19.77 -2.85 -52.71
N ALA A 25 -19.52 -1.57 -52.98
CA ALA A 25 -18.61 -0.79 -52.18
C ALA A 25 -19.32 -0.60 -50.83
N ALA A 26 -19.49 -1.70 -50.10
CA ALA A 26 -19.38 -1.67 -48.66
C ALA A 26 -17.98 -1.13 -48.45
N GLU A 27 -17.90 0.20 -48.34
CA GLU A 27 -16.86 0.92 -47.67
C GLU A 27 -16.74 0.21 -46.32
N LYS A 28 -15.85 -0.79 -46.29
CA LYS A 28 -15.50 -1.52 -45.09
C LYS A 28 -14.79 -0.43 -44.31
N SER A 29 -15.57 0.32 -43.53
CA SER A 29 -15.02 1.34 -42.65
C SER A 29 -14.12 0.55 -41.73
N ASP A 30 -12.81 0.57 -42.00
CA ASP A 30 -11.84 0.06 -41.06
C ASP A 30 -12.24 0.67 -39.71
N PRO A 31 -12.37 -0.15 -38.65
CA PRO A 31 -12.76 0.38 -37.36
C PRO A 31 -11.84 1.57 -37.06
N PRO A 32 -12.37 2.70 -36.57
CA PRO A 32 -11.61 3.95 -36.43
C PRO A 32 -10.37 3.82 -35.54
N TYR A 33 -10.21 2.67 -34.87
CA TYR A 33 -9.09 2.28 -34.04
C TYR A 33 -8.65 0.84 -34.36
N SER A 34 -7.33 0.61 -34.41
CA SER A 34 -6.75 -0.72 -34.58
C SER A 34 -6.96 -1.57 -33.32
N GLN A 35 -6.87 -2.90 -33.46
CA GLN A 35 -6.89 -3.81 -32.29
C GLN A 35 -5.82 -3.43 -31.26
N GLU A 36 -4.63 -3.03 -31.74
CA GLU A 36 -3.50 -2.59 -30.92
C GLU A 36 -3.85 -1.38 -30.04
N TYR A 37 -4.72 -0.49 -30.54
CA TYR A 37 -5.20 0.66 -29.76
C TYR A 37 -6.13 0.22 -28.62
N PHE A 38 -7.01 -0.76 -28.85
CA PHE A 38 -7.86 -1.31 -27.79
C PHE A 38 -7.03 -2.05 -26.75
N ASP A 39 -6.04 -2.84 -27.18
CA ASP A 39 -5.12 -3.54 -26.27
C ASP A 39 -4.34 -2.54 -25.38
N LEU A 40 -3.89 -1.41 -25.96
CA LEU A 40 -3.27 -0.33 -25.20
C LEU A 40 -4.23 0.28 -24.17
N MET A 41 -5.49 0.52 -24.54
CA MET A 41 -6.48 1.10 -23.62
C MET A 41 -6.81 0.15 -22.46
N ASP A 42 -6.92 -1.15 -22.72
CA ASP A 42 -7.11 -2.16 -21.69
C ASP A 42 -5.89 -2.25 -20.75
N MET A 43 -4.69 -2.16 -21.32
CA MET A 43 -3.45 -2.12 -20.53
C MET A 43 -3.40 -0.87 -19.64
N ILE A 44 -3.78 0.29 -20.18
CA ILE A 44 -3.88 1.54 -19.42
C ILE A 44 -4.88 1.40 -18.26
N ASP A 45 -6.10 0.91 -18.51
CA ASP A 45 -7.13 0.77 -17.49
C ASP A 45 -6.72 -0.23 -16.38
N ASN A 46 -6.12 -1.35 -16.75
CA ASN A 46 -5.60 -2.31 -15.77
C ASN A 46 -4.45 -1.71 -14.94
N THR A 47 -3.54 -0.98 -15.57
CA THR A 47 -2.43 -0.31 -14.87
C THR A 47 -2.94 0.81 -13.96
N ASP A 48 -3.92 1.62 -14.37
CA ASP A 48 -4.57 2.61 -13.49
C ASP A 48 -5.12 1.95 -12.23
N LYS A 49 -5.87 0.85 -12.38
CA LYS A 49 -6.46 0.11 -11.25
C LYS A 49 -5.40 -0.44 -10.30
N GLN A 50 -4.29 -0.95 -10.82
CA GLN A 50 -3.19 -1.44 -9.99
C GLN A 50 -2.49 -0.30 -9.24
N ILE A 51 -2.24 0.83 -9.91
CA ILE A 51 -1.68 2.04 -9.28
C ILE A 51 -2.59 2.52 -8.15
N GLU A 52 -3.90 2.60 -8.40
CA GLU A 52 -4.89 3.03 -7.41
C GLU A 52 -4.94 2.08 -6.22
N TYR A 53 -4.96 0.76 -6.46
CA TYR A 53 -4.90 -0.25 -5.41
C TYR A 53 -3.68 -0.06 -4.50
N TYR A 54 -2.48 0.03 -5.07
CA TYR A 54 -1.26 0.21 -4.29
C TYR A 54 -1.23 1.55 -3.57
N LYS A 55 -1.68 2.64 -4.21
CA LYS A 55 -1.82 3.94 -3.54
C LYS A 55 -2.74 3.84 -2.32
N MET A 56 -3.89 3.19 -2.45
CA MET A 56 -4.83 3.02 -1.34
C MET A 56 -4.21 2.21 -0.19
N VAL A 57 -3.61 1.04 -0.49
CA VAL A 57 -3.02 0.14 0.51
C VAL A 57 -1.87 0.82 1.26
N TYR A 58 -0.91 1.40 0.53
CA TYR A 58 0.27 2.00 1.14
C TYR A 58 -0.01 3.35 1.83
N THR A 59 -1.02 4.10 1.37
CA THR A 59 -1.49 5.29 2.10
C THR A 59 -2.13 4.91 3.42
N ALA A 60 -3.00 3.89 3.43
CA ALA A 60 -3.65 3.42 4.64
C ALA A 60 -2.63 2.93 5.70
N GLU A 61 -1.54 2.27 5.28
CA GLU A 61 -0.52 1.85 6.24
C GLU A 61 0.26 3.05 6.82
N ILE A 62 0.62 4.04 5.98
CA ILE A 62 1.25 5.28 6.43
C ILE A 62 0.36 6.02 7.43
N ASP A 63 -0.94 6.10 7.17
CA ASP A 63 -1.91 6.75 8.06
C ASP A 63 -2.07 6.00 9.39
N GLY A 64 -1.80 4.69 9.40
CA GLY A 64 -1.74 3.87 10.61
C GLY A 64 -0.49 4.11 11.48
N LEU A 65 0.61 4.60 10.92
CA LEU A 65 1.88 4.78 11.64
C LEU A 65 1.80 5.79 12.79
N PRO A 66 1.21 7.00 12.64
CA PRO A 66 1.04 7.94 13.75
C PRO A 66 0.33 7.34 14.95
N LYS A 67 -0.72 6.54 14.74
CA LYS A 67 -1.46 5.87 15.81
C LYS A 67 -0.60 4.84 16.55
N ARG A 68 0.16 4.03 15.81
CA ARG A 68 1.10 3.05 16.38
C ARG A 68 2.23 3.72 17.18
N ARG A 69 2.83 4.79 16.64
CA ARG A 69 3.84 5.60 17.33
C ARG A 69 3.30 6.25 18.60
N HIS A 70 2.09 6.80 18.55
CA HIS A 70 1.44 7.36 19.72
C HIS A 70 1.20 6.30 20.79
N SER A 71 0.72 5.10 20.41
CA SER A 71 0.52 3.99 21.35
C SER A 71 1.82 3.58 22.05
N LEU A 72 2.93 3.41 21.32
CA LEU A 72 4.25 3.14 21.89
C LEU A 72 4.69 4.22 22.88
N LYS A 73 4.58 5.49 22.50
CA LYS A 73 4.92 6.64 23.35
C LYS A 73 4.08 6.62 24.64
N THR A 74 2.78 6.42 24.50
CA THR A 74 1.83 6.41 25.62
C THR A 74 2.11 5.24 26.57
N HIS A 75 2.40 4.04 26.05
CA HIS A 75 2.79 2.90 26.87
C HIS A 75 4.11 3.14 27.63
N PHE A 76 5.10 3.76 26.98
CA PHE A 76 6.34 4.15 27.64
C PHE A 76 6.08 5.16 28.78
N ILE A 77 5.27 6.19 28.52
CA ILE A 77 4.90 7.20 29.53
C ILE A 77 4.19 6.57 30.73
N TYR A 78 3.23 5.68 30.50
CA TYR A 78 2.54 4.99 31.60
C TYR A 78 3.49 4.18 32.47
N ASN A 79 4.43 3.45 31.86
CA ASN A 79 5.43 2.69 32.61
C ASN A 79 6.33 3.59 33.47
N VAL A 80 6.76 4.75 32.93
CA VAL A 80 7.56 5.73 33.67
C VAL A 80 6.77 6.32 34.84
N ILE A 81 5.51 6.71 34.63
CA ILE A 81 4.65 7.25 35.69
C ILE A 81 4.45 6.20 36.78
N PHE A 82 4.14 4.95 36.40
CA PHE A 82 3.95 3.87 37.36
C PHE A 82 5.21 3.60 38.18
N LEU A 83 6.38 3.61 37.54
CA LEU A 83 7.66 3.46 38.22
C LEU A 83 7.91 4.60 39.22
N ILE A 84 7.62 5.85 38.86
CA ILE A 84 7.76 6.99 39.78
C ILE A 84 6.81 6.85 40.98
N LEU A 85 5.56 6.45 40.74
CA LEU A 85 4.58 6.23 41.81
C LEU A 85 5.02 5.11 42.75
N LEU A 86 5.55 4.01 42.21
CA LEU A 86 6.06 2.89 42.98
C LEU A 86 7.27 3.30 43.83
N LEU A 87 8.23 4.02 43.25
CA LEU A 87 9.38 4.55 44.00
C LEU A 87 8.96 5.53 45.11
N GLY A 88 7.95 6.38 44.83
CA GLY A 88 7.38 7.27 45.85
C GLY A 88 6.68 6.51 46.97
N TYR A 89 5.96 5.44 46.63
CA TYR A 89 5.32 4.55 47.60
C TYR A 89 6.35 3.80 48.46
N ASP A 90 7.41 3.28 47.84
CA ASP A 90 8.53 2.63 48.52
C ASP A 90 9.22 3.59 49.50
N TYR A 91 9.49 4.82 49.05
CA TYR A 91 10.08 5.88 49.88
C TYR A 91 9.20 6.24 51.07
N PHE A 92 7.89 6.38 50.85
CA PHE A 92 6.93 6.63 51.93
C PHE A 92 6.92 5.48 52.95
N HIS A 93 6.85 4.23 52.48
CA HIS A 93 6.87 3.04 53.34
C HIS A 93 8.15 2.95 54.16
N LEU A 94 9.30 3.18 53.54
CA LEU A 94 10.59 3.19 54.23
C LEU A 94 10.63 4.27 55.32
N THR A 95 10.13 5.47 55.02
CA THR A 95 10.09 6.60 55.95
C THR A 95 9.22 6.29 57.17
N VAL A 96 8.03 5.70 56.97
CA VAL A 96 7.13 5.29 58.07
C VAL A 96 7.78 4.24 58.97
N ILE A 97 8.50 3.27 58.40
CA ILE A 97 9.24 2.25 59.15
C ILE A 97 10.36 2.88 60.01
N VAL A 98 11.13 3.81 59.43
CA VAL A 98 12.26 4.48 60.11
C VAL A 98 11.77 5.38 61.24
N MET A 99 10.66 6.09 61.07
CA MET A 99 10.10 7.00 62.08
C MET A 99 9.37 6.28 63.24
N GLY A 100 9.41 4.95 63.31
CA GLY A 100 8.81 4.19 64.40
C GLY A 100 7.28 4.05 64.30
N GLY A 101 6.69 4.40 63.15
CA GLY A 101 5.24 4.47 62.91
C GLY A 101 4.51 3.13 62.84
N GLY A 102 5.14 1.99 63.18
CA GLY A 102 4.41 0.74 63.25
C GLY A 102 5.21 -0.44 63.80
N MET A 103 4.92 -0.84 65.04
CA MET A 103 5.27 -2.17 65.55
C MET A 103 4.70 -3.29 64.64
N ILE A 104 3.63 -3.00 63.90
CA ILE A 104 2.99 -3.90 62.91
C ILE A 104 3.85 -4.07 61.64
N LEU A 105 4.61 -3.06 61.19
CA LEU A 105 5.44 -3.14 59.98
C LEU A 105 6.81 -3.82 60.22
N ARG A 106 7.21 -3.98 61.49
CA ARG A 106 8.38 -4.80 61.88
C ARG A 106 8.03 -6.28 62.09
N THR A 107 6.79 -6.67 61.87
CA THR A 107 6.40 -8.09 61.86
C THR A 107 6.99 -8.80 60.64
N ILE A 108 7.06 -10.14 60.70
CA ILE A 108 7.45 -10.97 59.55
C ILE A 108 6.64 -10.59 58.30
N THR A 109 5.36 -10.26 58.45
CA THR A 109 4.47 -9.81 57.37
C THR A 109 4.94 -8.50 56.73
N GLY A 110 5.43 -7.54 57.52
CA GLY A 110 5.96 -6.27 57.01
C GLY A 110 7.28 -6.44 56.26
N LEU A 111 8.15 -7.35 56.69
CA LEU A 111 9.38 -7.69 55.96
C LEU A 111 9.10 -8.41 54.64
N ILE A 112 8.11 -9.31 54.61
CA ILE A 112 7.65 -9.95 53.36
C ILE A 112 7.08 -8.90 52.40
N ALA A 113 6.26 -7.97 52.89
CA ALA A 113 5.72 -6.88 52.07
C ALA A 113 6.82 -6.00 51.46
N LEU A 114 7.85 -5.65 52.25
CA LEU A 114 9.02 -4.92 51.75
C LEU A 114 9.78 -5.71 50.67
N GLY A 115 9.96 -7.01 50.86
CA GLY A 115 10.59 -7.88 49.86
C GLY A 115 9.81 -7.92 48.54
N VAL A 116 8.49 -8.01 48.61
CA VAL A 116 7.61 -7.96 47.41
C VAL A 116 7.71 -6.62 46.71
N LEU A 117 7.75 -5.51 47.44
CA LEU A 117 7.90 -4.17 46.87
C LEU A 117 9.22 -4.00 46.12
N ILE A 118 10.33 -4.44 46.71
CA ILE A 118 11.65 -4.41 46.04
C ILE A 118 11.64 -5.23 44.74
N LEU A 119 11.05 -6.43 44.78
CA LEU A 119 10.93 -7.27 43.57
C LEU A 119 10.05 -6.61 42.50
N ALA A 120 8.93 -6.00 42.90
CA ALA A 120 8.05 -5.26 42.00
C ALA A 120 8.79 -4.07 41.36
N THR A 121 9.61 -3.35 42.13
CA THR A 121 10.40 -2.21 41.64
C THR A 121 11.47 -2.67 40.65
N ILE A 122 12.21 -3.74 40.93
CA ILE A 122 13.18 -4.33 39.99
C ILE A 122 12.49 -4.76 38.68
N TYR A 123 11.35 -5.44 38.80
CA TYR A 123 10.55 -5.84 37.65
C TYR A 123 10.11 -4.65 36.80
N MET A 124 9.60 -3.58 37.44
CA MET A 124 9.14 -2.38 36.74
C MET A 124 10.28 -1.61 36.07
N ILE A 125 11.48 -1.58 36.67
CA ILE A 125 12.67 -1.01 36.04
C ILE A 125 12.98 -1.76 34.73
N GLY A 126 13.03 -3.10 34.78
CA GLY A 126 13.26 -3.92 33.59
C GLY A 126 12.18 -3.72 32.52
N HIS A 127 10.91 -3.65 32.92
CA HIS A 127 9.81 -3.40 31.99
C HIS A 127 9.88 -2.00 31.35
N THR A 128 10.29 -0.99 32.11
CA THR A 128 10.47 0.39 31.61
C THR A 128 11.64 0.48 30.64
N ILE A 129 12.77 -0.19 30.93
CA ILE A 129 13.91 -0.28 30.01
C ILE A 129 13.50 -0.96 28.71
N ARG A 130 12.76 -2.08 28.77
CA ARG A 130 12.24 -2.76 27.58
C ARG A 130 11.34 -1.83 26.75
N ALA A 131 10.42 -1.11 27.39
CA ALA A 131 9.54 -0.16 26.71
C ALA A 131 10.34 1.00 26.07
N TYR A 132 11.39 1.48 26.73
CA TYR A 132 12.29 2.50 26.19
C TYR A 132 13.04 2.00 24.95
N ILE A 133 13.63 0.81 24.99
CA ILE A 133 14.33 0.22 23.83
C ILE A 133 13.36 0.07 22.66
N LEU A 134 12.16 -0.45 22.90
CA LEU A 134 11.11 -0.59 21.88
C LEU A 134 10.68 0.75 21.30
N TYR A 135 10.59 1.79 22.12
CA TYR A 135 10.31 3.14 21.66
C TYR A 135 11.43 3.66 20.76
N GLN A 136 12.70 3.52 21.17
CA GLN A 136 13.83 4.04 20.41
C GLN A 136 14.02 3.34 19.06
N ILE A 137 13.97 2.01 19.00
CA ILE A 137 14.12 1.26 17.72
C ILE A 137 13.03 1.63 16.69
N ASN A 138 11.86 2.10 17.13
CA ASN A 138 10.74 2.42 16.23
C ASN A 138 10.65 3.92 15.88
N MET A 139 11.47 4.76 16.49
CA MET A 139 11.40 6.22 16.34
C MET A 139 12.70 6.84 15.85
N LEU A 140 13.85 6.25 16.19
CA LEU A 140 15.15 6.75 15.79
C LEU A 140 15.68 5.96 14.59
N PRO A 141 15.98 6.61 13.46
CA PRO A 141 16.82 5.99 12.44
C PRO A 141 18.17 5.66 13.08
N ASP A 142 18.79 4.57 12.65
CA ASP A 142 20.14 4.15 13.01
C ASP A 142 20.35 3.60 14.44
N PHE A 143 19.30 3.52 15.27
CA PHE A 143 19.41 2.94 16.60
C PHE A 143 19.51 1.40 16.54
N MET A 144 20.64 0.84 16.97
CA MET A 144 20.89 -0.62 17.03
C MET A 144 20.78 -1.34 15.67
N THR A 145 21.11 -0.66 14.57
CA THR A 145 21.01 -1.20 13.20
C THR A 145 21.69 -2.56 13.03
N ASP A 146 22.92 -2.72 13.53
CA ASP A 146 23.66 -3.99 13.42
C ASP A 146 22.88 -5.16 14.07
N TYR A 147 22.24 -4.89 15.22
CA TYR A 147 21.42 -5.86 15.91
C TYR A 147 20.12 -6.14 15.14
N LEU A 148 19.43 -5.09 14.68
CA LEU A 148 18.19 -5.22 13.92
C LEU A 148 18.40 -6.01 12.63
N GLN A 149 19.48 -5.73 11.90
CA GLN A 149 19.85 -6.43 10.68
C GLN A 149 20.21 -7.90 10.95
N LYS A 150 21.00 -8.17 12.00
CA LYS A 150 21.39 -9.53 12.38
C LYS A 150 20.17 -10.43 12.69
N TYR A 151 19.13 -9.86 13.29
CA TYR A 151 17.93 -10.60 13.69
C TYR A 151 16.72 -10.39 12.77
N ASN A 152 16.91 -9.72 11.63
CA ASN A 152 15.86 -9.40 10.65
C ASN A 152 14.62 -8.74 11.30
N ILE A 153 14.87 -7.77 12.19
CA ILE A 153 13.82 -7.05 12.90
C ILE A 153 13.50 -5.78 12.13
N HIS A 154 12.26 -5.68 11.66
CA HIS A 154 11.80 -4.50 10.95
C HIS A 154 11.20 -3.44 11.86
N THR A 155 11.46 -2.16 11.56
CA THR A 155 11.03 -1.01 12.37
C THR A 155 9.95 -0.18 11.67
N MET A 156 9.21 0.63 12.44
CA MET A 156 8.26 1.59 11.86
C MET A 156 8.94 2.65 10.98
N VAL A 157 10.23 2.93 11.19
CA VAL A 157 11.02 3.86 10.35
C VAL A 157 11.29 3.25 8.97
N GLU A 158 11.70 1.99 8.94
CA GLU A 158 11.88 1.23 7.69
C GLU A 158 10.56 1.05 6.95
N GLU A 159 9.50 0.72 7.69
CA GLU A 159 8.16 0.57 7.13
C GLU A 159 7.69 1.88 6.48
N GLU A 160 7.85 3.02 7.16
CA GLU A 160 7.52 4.33 6.60
C GLU A 160 8.32 4.63 5.33
N ALA A 161 9.63 4.38 5.36
CA ALA A 161 10.51 4.62 4.23
C ALA A 161 10.12 3.76 3.02
N TYR A 162 9.81 2.48 3.25
CA TYR A 162 9.34 1.55 2.23
C TYR A 162 8.01 2.02 1.62
N CYS A 163 7.01 2.33 2.45
CA CYS A 163 5.70 2.81 1.97
C CYS A 163 5.83 4.09 1.14
N ARG A 164 6.63 5.05 1.62
CA ARG A 164 6.87 6.30 0.88
C ARG A 164 7.56 6.04 -0.45
N ASN A 165 8.48 5.08 -0.51
CA ASN A 165 9.15 4.72 -1.76
C ASN A 165 8.17 4.13 -2.78
N VAL A 166 7.34 3.17 -2.34
CA VAL A 166 6.30 2.58 -3.19
C VAL A 166 5.32 3.65 -3.69
N LEU A 167 4.84 4.53 -2.81
CA LEU A 167 3.94 5.62 -3.23
C LEU A 167 4.59 6.58 -4.24
N ARG A 168 5.88 6.90 -4.08
CA ARG A 168 6.60 7.70 -5.09
C ARG A 168 6.68 6.97 -6.43
N GLN A 169 6.93 5.68 -6.42
CA GLN A 169 6.93 4.86 -7.64
C GLN A 169 5.55 4.85 -8.31
N MET A 170 4.47 4.69 -7.54
CA MET A 170 3.10 4.74 -8.06
C MET A 170 2.77 6.11 -8.67
N LEU A 171 3.20 7.20 -8.05
CA LEU A 171 3.04 8.56 -8.60
C LEU A 171 3.83 8.75 -9.92
N ALA A 172 5.01 8.16 -10.03
CA ALA A 172 5.79 8.18 -11.27
C ALA A 172 5.05 7.43 -12.40
N TYR A 173 4.53 6.24 -12.11
CA TYR A 173 3.74 5.47 -13.06
C TYR A 173 2.46 6.19 -13.49
N GLU A 174 1.74 6.81 -12.55
CA GLU A 174 0.55 7.63 -12.83
C GLU A 174 0.89 8.80 -13.76
N THR A 175 2.04 9.44 -13.56
CA THR A 175 2.52 10.54 -14.41
C THR A 175 2.84 10.06 -15.83
N THR A 176 3.53 8.92 -15.97
CA THR A 176 3.81 8.30 -17.27
C THR A 176 2.52 7.95 -18.00
N LEU A 177 1.56 7.36 -17.29
CA LEU A 177 0.27 6.97 -17.86
C LEU A 177 -0.54 8.19 -18.31
N ALA A 178 -0.55 9.26 -17.52
CA ALA A 178 -1.15 10.54 -17.90
C ALA A 178 -0.50 11.14 -19.15
N HIS A 179 0.83 11.03 -19.30
CA HIS A 179 1.54 11.46 -20.49
C HIS A 179 1.14 10.66 -21.73
N ILE A 180 1.06 9.32 -21.63
CA ILE A 180 0.61 8.43 -22.71
C ILE A 180 -0.83 8.77 -23.13
N LYS A 181 -1.76 8.91 -22.16
CA LYS A 181 -3.15 9.29 -22.42
C LYS A 181 -3.26 10.63 -23.14
N LYS A 182 -2.45 11.61 -22.73
CA LYS A 182 -2.42 12.95 -23.33
C LYS A 182 -1.81 12.94 -24.73
N ALA A 183 -0.80 12.12 -24.97
CA ALA A 183 -0.18 11.96 -26.28
C ALA A 183 -1.15 11.36 -27.31
N ALA A 184 -2.14 10.58 -26.84
CA ALA A 184 -3.17 9.96 -27.67
C ALA A 184 -2.58 9.25 -28.90
N PRO A 185 -1.72 8.23 -28.70
CA PRO A 185 -0.96 7.57 -29.78
C PRO A 185 -1.91 7.01 -30.84
N LYS A 186 -1.58 7.26 -32.12
CA LYS A 186 -2.46 6.93 -33.26
C LYS A 186 -1.81 5.98 -34.24
N THR A 187 -0.49 5.94 -34.28
CA THR A 187 0.25 5.04 -35.15
C THR A 187 0.63 3.76 -34.41
N THR A 188 0.72 2.64 -35.12
CA THR A 188 1.18 1.36 -34.55
C THR A 188 2.53 1.49 -33.84
N THR A 189 3.44 2.34 -34.35
CA THR A 189 4.74 2.60 -33.71
C THR A 189 4.59 3.30 -32.36
N GLU A 190 3.76 4.34 -32.27
CA GLU A 190 3.49 5.04 -31.00
C GLU A 190 2.75 4.15 -30.00
N ILE A 191 1.80 3.35 -30.48
CA ILE A 191 1.02 2.41 -29.67
C ILE A 191 1.95 1.34 -29.07
N ASN A 192 2.81 0.73 -29.87
CA ASN A 192 3.78 -0.27 -29.39
C ASN A 192 4.80 0.33 -28.42
N ALA A 193 5.24 1.58 -28.65
CA ALA A 193 6.11 2.27 -27.71
C ALA A 193 5.42 2.50 -26.36
N ALA A 194 4.16 2.96 -26.36
CA ALA A 194 3.38 3.16 -25.15
C ALA A 194 3.14 1.85 -24.38
N MET A 195 2.77 0.76 -25.08
CA MET A 195 2.62 -0.56 -24.45
C MET A 195 3.93 -1.07 -23.85
N SER A 196 5.06 -0.83 -24.50
CA SER A 196 6.38 -1.18 -23.98
C SER A 196 6.74 -0.39 -22.72
N GLU A 197 6.41 0.90 -22.67
CA GLU A 197 6.62 1.74 -21.47
C GLU A 197 5.77 1.24 -20.30
N ILE A 198 4.50 0.88 -20.54
CA ILE A 198 3.62 0.34 -19.49
C ILE A 198 4.11 -1.03 -19.03
N SER A 199 4.53 -1.90 -19.95
CA SER A 199 5.04 -3.24 -19.63
C SER A 199 6.36 -3.21 -18.84
N ALA A 200 7.13 -2.13 -18.94
CA ALA A 200 8.34 -1.92 -18.16
C ALA A 200 8.06 -1.49 -16.71
N MET A 201 6.82 -1.14 -16.37
CA MET A 201 6.44 -0.81 -15.00
C MET A 201 6.48 -2.08 -14.13
N ASN A 202 7.33 -2.07 -13.11
CA ASN A 202 7.43 -3.17 -12.17
C ASN A 202 6.40 -3.04 -11.05
N PHE A 203 5.48 -4.00 -10.98
CA PHE A 203 4.46 -4.18 -9.93
C PHE A 203 4.73 -5.39 -9.02
N ASP A 204 5.92 -6.00 -9.09
CA ASP A 204 6.41 -7.00 -8.12
C ASP A 204 6.77 -6.32 -6.78
N ILE A 205 5.73 -5.76 -6.17
CA ILE A 205 5.81 -5.09 -4.88
C ILE A 205 5.35 -6.11 -3.86
N LYS A 206 6.28 -6.54 -3.00
CA LYS A 206 5.97 -7.54 -1.97
C LYS A 206 4.81 -7.07 -1.10
N ASP A 207 3.77 -7.90 -1.01
CA ASP A 207 2.70 -7.73 -0.03
C ASP A 207 3.28 -7.68 1.38
N PHE A 208 2.77 -6.73 2.17
CA PHE A 208 3.31 -6.31 3.46
C PHE A 208 3.86 -7.46 4.33
N HIS A 209 5.19 -7.49 4.48
CA HIS A 209 5.92 -8.33 5.45
C HIS A 209 6.27 -7.60 6.75
N TYR A 210 5.95 -6.31 6.86
CA TYR A 210 6.37 -5.49 7.98
C TYR A 210 5.40 -5.63 9.16
N ASN A 211 5.76 -6.51 10.11
CA ASN A 211 5.05 -6.74 11.35
C ASN A 211 5.52 -5.79 12.49
N ALA A 212 6.05 -4.61 12.14
CA ALA A 212 6.69 -3.70 13.07
C ALA A 212 5.65 -3.14 14.09
N GLY A 213 5.83 -3.54 15.35
CA GLY A 213 4.96 -3.10 16.46
C GLY A 213 3.63 -3.85 16.61
N ARG A 214 3.31 -4.86 15.79
CA ARG A 214 2.07 -5.67 15.95
C ARG A 214 2.18 -6.75 17.04
N THR A 215 3.39 -7.06 17.52
CA THR A 215 3.67 -8.11 18.50
C THR A 215 3.81 -7.62 19.94
N ILE A 216 3.25 -6.46 20.29
CA ILE A 216 3.04 -6.12 21.71
C ILE A 216 1.75 -6.82 22.16
N LYS A 217 1.84 -8.13 22.39
CA LYS A 217 0.91 -8.87 23.24
C LYS A 217 1.61 -9.20 24.56
#